data_AF-A0A7Y5V618-F1
#
_entry.id   AF-A0A7Y5V618-F1
#
_cell.length_a   1.000
_cell.length_b   1.000
_cell.length_c   1.000
_cell.angle_alpha   90.00
_cell.angle_beta   90.00
_cell.angle_gamma   90.00
#
_symmetry.space_group_name_H-M   'P 1'
#
loop_
_entity.id
_entity.type
_entity.pdbx_description
1 polymer ?
#
loop_
_entity_poly.entity_id
_entity_poly.type
_entity_poly.pdbx_seq_one_letter_code
_entity_poly.pdbx_strand_id
1 'polypeptide(L)'
;MRELRVLGAFEVRTTGAEGAPAAVTQPKRLALLLYLALAEPAGLHSRERLLALLWPEADDQSSRHSLRNALHDLRRTLGEDAIVARGEGYVGLNFAIVQCDALRLRADLAAGRLDEALSAWTGDLAPGFHVSGAPDFMHWLDEQRAQLLRSVRAAAWQRARDLEGSDAELAAMERAVRLDPGNEPGARRLMR
;
A
#
# COMPACT_ATOMS: atom_id res chain seq x y z
N MET A 1 -15.88 -9.53 -3.72
CA MET A 1 -14.81 -8.94 -2.89
C MET A 1 -13.76 -8.33 -3.82
N ARG A 2 -13.17 -7.18 -3.47
CA ARG A 2 -12.20 -6.46 -4.33
C ARG A 2 -10.90 -6.34 -3.58
N GLU A 3 -9.80 -6.70 -4.22
CA GLU A 3 -8.47 -6.72 -3.59
C GLU A 3 -7.54 -5.79 -4.36
N LEU A 4 -6.96 -4.84 -3.64
CA LEU A 4 -5.83 -4.04 -4.07
C LEU A 4 -4.57 -4.75 -3.60
N ARG A 5 -3.78 -5.26 -4.55
CA ARG A 5 -2.45 -5.81 -4.29
C ARG A 5 -1.42 -4.77 -4.61
N VAL A 6 -0.62 -4.40 -3.63
CA VAL A 6 0.44 -3.40 -3.75
C VAL A 6 1.75 -3.88 -3.16
N LEU A 7 1.84 -5.10 -2.63
CA LEU A 7 3.11 -5.68 -2.18
C LEU A 7 3.72 -6.56 -3.28
N GLY A 8 4.82 -6.10 -3.87
CA GLY A 8 5.51 -6.78 -4.98
C GLY A 8 4.85 -6.56 -6.35
N ALA A 9 3.55 -6.80 -6.49
CA ALA A 9 2.80 -6.44 -7.70
C ALA A 9 1.83 -5.29 -7.39
N PHE A 10 1.60 -4.39 -8.35
CA PHE A 10 0.52 -3.40 -8.25
C PHE A 10 -0.64 -3.81 -9.16
N GLU A 11 -1.64 -4.43 -8.56
CA GLU A 11 -2.81 -4.95 -9.26
C GLU A 11 -4.11 -4.64 -8.52
N VAL A 12 -5.18 -4.48 -9.31
CA VAL A 12 -6.54 -4.36 -8.80
C VAL A 12 -7.31 -5.59 -9.25
N ARG A 13 -7.82 -6.39 -8.31
CA ARG A 13 -8.57 -7.62 -8.60
C ARG A 13 -10.03 -7.45 -8.22
N THR A 14 -10.92 -7.82 -9.13
CA THR A 14 -12.38 -7.79 -8.90
C THR A 14 -12.97 -9.18 -9.12
N THR A 15 -13.82 -9.63 -8.19
CA THR A 15 -14.58 -10.88 -8.38
C THR A 15 -15.77 -10.60 -9.31
N GLY A 16 -15.74 -11.09 -10.55
CA GLY A 16 -16.88 -10.94 -11.47
C GLY A 16 -16.64 -11.38 -12.92
N ALA A 17 -15.40 -11.36 -13.41
CA ALA A 17 -15.03 -11.95 -14.69
C ALA A 17 -13.63 -12.56 -14.55
N GLU A 18 -13.58 -13.88 -14.39
CA GLU A 18 -12.34 -14.70 -14.41
C GLU A 18 -11.12 -14.14 -13.66
N GLY A 19 -11.29 -13.50 -12.49
CA GLY A 19 -10.17 -13.11 -11.61
C GLY A 19 -9.05 -12.28 -12.26
N ALA A 20 -9.28 -11.73 -13.45
CA ALA A 20 -8.30 -11.03 -14.25
C ALA A 20 -8.00 -9.66 -13.62
N PRO A 21 -6.76 -9.17 -13.71
CA PRO A 21 -6.43 -7.82 -13.28
C PRO A 21 -7.35 -6.81 -13.97
N ALA A 22 -8.07 -6.03 -13.18
CA ALA A 22 -8.84 -4.93 -13.71
C ALA A 22 -7.86 -3.85 -14.19
N ALA A 23 -7.89 -3.57 -15.49
CA ALA A 23 -6.94 -2.67 -16.13
C ALA A 23 -7.23 -1.20 -15.76
N VAL A 24 -6.85 -0.78 -14.54
CA VAL A 24 -6.72 0.64 -14.23
C VAL A 24 -5.41 1.11 -14.88
N THR A 25 -5.48 1.50 -16.15
CA THR A 25 -4.29 1.80 -16.97
C THR A 25 -3.71 3.19 -16.74
N GLN A 26 -4.38 4.06 -15.98
CA GLN A 26 -3.93 5.44 -15.78
C GLN A 26 -3.21 5.62 -14.44
N PRO A 27 -1.92 6.03 -14.45
CA PRO A 27 -1.12 6.17 -13.22
C PRO A 27 -1.75 7.09 -12.17
N LYS A 28 -2.33 8.24 -12.55
CA LYS A 28 -3.00 9.14 -11.59
C LYS A 28 -4.23 8.52 -10.91
N ARG A 29 -4.91 7.57 -11.55
CA ARG A 29 -6.06 6.85 -10.95
C ARG A 29 -5.59 5.81 -9.95
N LEU A 30 -4.53 5.08 -10.30
CA LEU A 30 -3.85 4.16 -9.39
C LEU A 30 -3.28 4.90 -8.17
N ALA A 31 -2.69 6.08 -8.38
CA ALA A 31 -2.19 6.92 -7.30
C ALA A 31 -3.32 7.40 -6.39
N LEU A 32 -4.45 7.85 -6.95
CA LEU A 32 -5.63 8.19 -6.16
C LEU A 32 -6.13 7.00 -5.33
N LEU A 33 -6.24 5.82 -5.93
CA LEU A 33 -6.67 4.62 -5.22
C LEU A 33 -5.69 4.24 -4.10
N LEU A 34 -4.38 4.27 -4.39
CA LEU A 34 -3.33 3.97 -3.42
C LEU A 34 -3.36 4.96 -2.25
N TYR A 35 -3.54 6.25 -2.55
CA TYR A 35 -3.68 7.28 -1.54
C TYR A 35 -4.90 7.05 -0.65
N LEU A 36 -6.09 6.85 -1.25
CA LEU A 36 -7.32 6.60 -0.48
C LEU A 36 -7.25 5.30 0.33
N ALA A 37 -6.42 4.33 -0.07
CA ALA A 37 -6.22 3.10 0.66
C ALA A 37 -5.24 3.23 1.83
N LEU A 38 -4.15 3.99 1.69
CA LEU A 38 -3.02 3.97 2.64
C LEU A 38 -2.83 5.26 3.44
N ALA A 39 -3.51 6.35 3.08
CA ALA A 39 -3.36 7.62 3.77
C ALA A 39 -3.87 7.52 5.22
N GLU A 40 -3.11 8.13 6.12
CA GLU A 40 -3.48 8.27 7.53
C GLU A 40 -3.81 9.74 7.83
N PRO A 41 -4.90 10.03 8.58
CA PRO A 41 -5.89 9.07 9.10
C PRO A 41 -6.73 8.46 7.97
N ALA A 42 -7.12 7.19 8.14
CA ALA A 42 -7.97 6.49 7.18
C ALA A 42 -9.36 7.12 7.11
N GLY A 43 -9.98 7.07 5.92
CA GLY A 43 -11.38 7.46 5.72
C GLY A 43 -11.58 8.49 4.62
N LEU A 44 -12.26 9.58 4.97
CA LEU A 44 -12.66 10.62 4.02
C LEU A 44 -11.57 11.70 3.89
N HIS A 45 -11.17 11.98 2.66
CA HIS A 45 -10.23 13.03 2.31
C HIS A 45 -10.92 14.13 1.50
N SER A 46 -10.49 15.38 1.69
CA SER A 46 -11.06 16.49 0.92
C SER A 46 -10.62 16.41 -0.54
N ARG A 47 -11.54 16.75 -1.44
CA ARG A 47 -11.24 16.81 -2.88
C ARG A 47 -10.15 17.83 -3.18
N GLU A 48 -10.14 18.96 -2.49
CA GLU A 48 -9.10 19.99 -2.61
C GLU A 48 -7.70 19.42 -2.32
N ARG A 49 -7.55 18.62 -1.25
CA ARG A 49 -6.27 17.99 -0.94
C ARG A 49 -5.84 17.00 -2.02
N LEU A 50 -6.78 16.19 -2.52
CA LEU A 50 -6.51 15.22 -3.58
C LEU A 50 -6.11 15.92 -4.90
N LEU A 51 -6.73 17.07 -5.19
CA LEU A 51 -6.39 17.91 -6.34
C LEU A 51 -4.97 18.47 -6.22
N ALA A 52 -4.64 19.11 -5.10
CA ALA A 52 -3.31 19.65 -4.85
C ALA A 52 -2.24 18.55 -4.93
N LEU A 53 -2.52 17.36 -4.38
CA LEU A 53 -1.58 16.25 -4.31
C LEU A 53 -1.29 15.61 -5.69
N LEU A 54 -2.31 15.44 -6.53
CA LEU A 54 -2.23 14.66 -7.77
C LEU A 54 -2.29 15.48 -9.05
N TRP A 55 -2.79 16.72 -9.00
CA TRP A 55 -2.92 17.64 -10.13
C TRP A 55 -2.52 19.08 -9.76
N PRO A 56 -1.32 19.33 -9.21
CA PRO A 56 -0.89 20.66 -8.77
C PRO A 56 -0.79 21.70 -9.90
N GLU A 57 -0.54 21.24 -11.13
CA GLU A 57 -0.29 22.12 -12.30
C GLU A 57 -1.56 22.46 -13.09
N ALA A 58 -2.69 21.81 -12.80
CA ALA A 58 -3.92 22.02 -13.55
C ALA A 58 -4.65 23.27 -13.03
N ASP A 59 -5.25 24.05 -13.92
CA ASP A 59 -6.19 25.09 -13.52
C ASP A 59 -7.36 24.50 -12.71
N ASP A 60 -8.01 25.33 -11.90
CA ASP A 60 -9.02 24.88 -10.93
C ASP A 60 -10.22 24.15 -11.59
N GLN A 61 -10.51 24.43 -12.86
CA GLN A 61 -11.63 23.79 -13.57
C GLN A 61 -11.23 22.44 -14.19
N SER A 62 -10.05 22.36 -14.81
CA SER A 62 -9.47 21.13 -15.38
C SER A 62 -9.10 20.11 -14.31
N SER A 63 -8.59 20.57 -13.17
CA SER A 63 -8.21 19.73 -12.04
C SER A 63 -9.45 19.02 -11.45
N ARG A 64 -10.53 19.75 -11.18
CA ARG A 64 -11.81 19.20 -10.69
C ARG A 64 -12.41 18.19 -11.65
N HIS A 65 -12.35 18.47 -12.96
CA HIS A 65 -12.80 17.54 -13.99
C HIS A 65 -11.97 16.25 -13.96
N SER A 66 -10.65 16.36 -13.81
CA SER A 66 -9.73 15.22 -13.74
C SER A 66 -10.01 14.33 -12.53
N LEU A 67 -10.19 14.91 -11.33
CA LEU A 67 -10.55 14.13 -10.13
C LEU A 67 -11.92 13.47 -10.29
N ARG A 68 -12.91 14.17 -10.83
CA ARG A 68 -14.24 13.60 -11.08
C ARG A 68 -14.17 12.40 -12.02
N ASN A 69 -13.41 12.51 -13.11
CA ASN A 69 -13.23 11.42 -14.06
C ASN A 69 -12.48 10.25 -13.41
N ALA A 70 -11.42 10.52 -12.65
CA ALA A 70 -10.70 9.48 -11.91
C ALA A 70 -11.61 8.73 -10.93
N LEU A 71 -12.44 9.44 -10.15
CA LEU A 71 -13.39 8.83 -9.23
C LEU A 71 -14.50 8.04 -9.96
N HIS A 72 -15.00 8.56 -11.09
CA HIS A 72 -15.98 7.85 -11.90
C HIS A 72 -15.41 6.54 -12.47
N ASP A 73 -14.18 6.58 -12.99
CA ASP A 73 -13.52 5.39 -13.50
C ASP A 73 -13.20 4.38 -12.41
N LEU A 74 -12.78 4.83 -11.22
CA LEU A 74 -12.61 3.96 -10.07
C LEU A 74 -13.92 3.28 -9.68
N ARG A 75 -15.06 3.99 -9.67
CA ARG A 75 -16.38 3.39 -9.43
C ARG A 75 -16.79 2.40 -10.52
N ARG A 76 -16.52 2.70 -11.79
CA ARG A 76 -16.81 1.78 -12.88
C ARG A 76 -15.99 0.49 -12.78
N THR A 77 -14.71 0.61 -12.41
CA THR A 77 -13.80 -0.55 -12.31
C THR A 77 -14.02 -1.34 -11.02
N LEU A 78 -14.16 -0.64 -9.89
CA LEU A 78 -14.29 -1.23 -8.56
C LEU A 78 -15.75 -1.33 -8.11
N GLY A 79 -16.74 -1.10 -8.95
CA GLY A 79 -18.15 -0.98 -8.55
C GLY A 79 -18.49 0.32 -7.80
N GLU A 80 -19.74 0.75 -7.94
CA GLU A 80 -20.22 2.05 -7.45
C GLU A 80 -19.97 2.28 -5.95
N ASP A 81 -20.14 1.24 -5.13
CA ASP A 81 -20.02 1.32 -3.67
C ASP A 81 -18.57 1.37 -3.15
N ALA A 82 -17.56 1.21 -4.03
CA ALA A 82 -16.16 1.21 -3.61
C ALA A 82 -15.65 2.59 -3.17
N ILE A 83 -16.24 3.67 -3.69
CA ILE A 83 -15.83 5.04 -3.38
C ILE A 83 -16.98 5.76 -2.67
N VAL A 84 -16.81 5.95 -1.36
CA VAL A 84 -17.76 6.68 -0.52
C VAL A 84 -17.55 8.18 -0.72
N ALA A 85 -18.65 8.93 -0.81
CA ALA A 85 -18.61 10.39 -0.84
C ALA A 85 -19.45 10.95 0.32
N ARG A 86 -18.99 12.06 0.90
CA ARG A 86 -19.76 12.84 1.88
C ARG A 86 -19.95 14.25 1.33
N GLY A 87 -21.16 14.51 0.83
CA GLY A 87 -21.46 15.72 0.08
C GLY A 87 -20.54 15.87 -1.13
N GLU A 88 -20.28 17.12 -1.52
CA GLU A 88 -19.45 17.43 -2.69
C GLU A 88 -17.96 17.55 -2.34
N GLY A 89 -17.60 17.73 -1.06
CA GLY A 89 -16.24 18.09 -0.66
C GLY A 89 -15.32 16.91 -0.30
N TYR A 90 -15.86 15.73 0.03
CA TYR A 90 -15.07 14.63 0.61
C TYR A 90 -15.33 13.29 -0.07
N VAL A 91 -14.26 12.50 -0.22
CA VAL A 91 -14.30 11.15 -0.79
C VAL A 91 -13.36 10.21 -0.03
N GLY A 92 -13.69 8.92 0.00
CA GLY A 92 -12.91 7.89 0.67
C GLY A 92 -13.09 6.53 0.04
N LEU A 93 -12.24 5.58 0.43
CA LEU A 93 -12.37 4.18 0.03
C LEU A 93 -13.32 3.43 0.97
N ASN A 94 -14.19 2.59 0.42
CA ASN A 94 -15.03 1.70 1.22
C ASN A 94 -14.25 0.44 1.61
N PHE A 95 -13.63 0.45 2.79
CA PHE A 95 -12.83 -0.66 3.31
C PHE A 95 -13.63 -1.93 3.61
N ALA A 96 -14.97 -1.86 3.69
CA ALA A 96 -15.80 -3.06 3.80
C ALA A 96 -15.85 -3.87 2.50
N ILE A 97 -15.52 -3.24 1.36
CA ILE A 97 -15.64 -3.84 0.03
C ILE A 97 -14.29 -3.97 -0.68
N VAL A 98 -13.40 -3.00 -0.46
CA VAL A 98 -12.05 -2.97 -1.01
C VAL A 98 -11.04 -3.28 0.09
N GLN A 99 -10.37 -4.43 -0.05
CA GLN A 99 -9.27 -4.83 0.82
C GLN A 99 -7.93 -4.42 0.19
N CYS A 100 -6.93 -4.20 1.04
CA CYS A 100 -5.57 -3.87 0.63
C CYS A 100 -4.58 -4.76 1.38
N ASP A 101 -3.69 -5.44 0.65
CA ASP A 101 -2.69 -6.34 1.24
C ASP A 101 -1.72 -5.60 2.18
N ALA A 102 -1.29 -4.39 1.83
CA ALA A 102 -0.48 -3.54 2.69
C ALA A 102 -1.19 -3.13 3.99
N LEU A 103 -2.51 -2.92 3.97
CA LEU A 103 -3.27 -2.64 5.21
C LEU A 103 -3.38 -3.88 6.10
N ARG A 104 -3.61 -5.06 5.50
CA ARG A 104 -3.61 -6.33 6.24
C ARG A 104 -2.26 -6.57 6.91
N LEU A 105 -1.17 -6.36 6.17
CA LEU A 105 0.18 -6.43 6.72
C LEU A 105 0.39 -5.46 7.89
N ARG A 106 -0.02 -4.19 7.76
CA ARG A 106 0.07 -3.21 8.85
C ARG A 106 -0.71 -3.66 10.08
N ALA A 107 -1.91 -4.22 9.90
CA ALA A 107 -2.73 -4.73 10.99
C ALA A 107 -2.10 -5.94 11.69
N ASP A 108 -1.45 -6.85 10.94
CA ASP A 108 -0.73 -7.99 11.51
C ASP A 108 0.51 -7.54 12.30
N LEU A 109 1.29 -6.59 11.75
CA LEU A 109 2.42 -5.97 12.43
C LEU A 109 2.00 -5.30 13.73
N ALA A 110 0.94 -4.47 13.70
CA ALA A 110 0.44 -3.76 14.87
C ALA A 110 -0.10 -4.71 15.96
N ALA A 111 -0.61 -5.87 15.57
CA ALA A 111 -1.10 -6.88 16.49
C ALA A 111 -0.04 -7.89 16.97
N GLY A 112 1.22 -7.76 16.54
CA GLY A 112 2.30 -8.68 16.89
C GLY A 112 2.17 -10.07 16.25
N ARG A 113 1.34 -10.22 15.21
CA ARG A 113 1.21 -11.46 14.41
C ARG A 113 2.35 -11.57 13.42
N LEU A 114 3.56 -11.80 13.92
CA LEU A 114 4.80 -11.67 13.15
C LEU A 114 4.89 -12.69 12.01
N ASP A 115 4.47 -13.93 12.22
CA ASP A 115 4.54 -14.98 11.21
C ASP A 115 3.59 -14.68 10.04
N GLU A 116 2.36 -14.25 10.33
CA GLU A 116 1.37 -13.82 9.35
C GLU A 116 1.85 -12.58 8.59
N ALA A 117 2.34 -11.56 9.30
CA ALA A 117 2.87 -10.34 8.69
C ALA A 117 4.04 -10.64 7.74
N LEU A 118 5.02 -11.42 8.21
CA LEU A 118 6.17 -11.76 7.39
C LEU A 118 5.70 -12.59 6.18
N SER A 119 4.82 -13.57 6.35
CA SER A 119 4.32 -14.38 5.23
C SER A 119 3.53 -13.56 4.19
N ALA A 120 2.84 -12.50 4.61
CA ALA A 120 2.12 -11.59 3.74
C ALA A 120 3.03 -10.64 2.95
N TRP A 121 4.29 -10.43 3.39
CA TRP A 121 5.25 -9.60 2.65
C TRP A 121 5.80 -10.33 1.42
N THR A 122 5.27 -9.96 0.25
CA THR A 122 5.65 -10.53 -1.06
C THR A 122 6.59 -9.63 -1.87
N GLY A 123 6.90 -8.42 -1.38
CA GLY A 123 7.79 -7.47 -2.03
C GLY A 123 7.52 -6.03 -1.58
N ASP A 124 8.30 -5.10 -2.11
CA ASP A 124 8.19 -3.68 -1.78
C ASP A 124 6.80 -3.11 -2.15
N LEU A 125 6.44 -2.01 -1.50
CA LEU A 125 5.19 -1.31 -1.75
C LEU A 125 5.20 -0.63 -3.14
N ALA A 126 4.27 -1.07 -4.00
CA ALA A 126 4.03 -0.60 -5.36
C ALA A 126 5.34 -0.42 -6.15
N PRO A 127 6.14 -1.48 -6.34
CA PRO A 127 7.49 -1.34 -6.87
C PRO A 127 7.44 -0.86 -8.32
N GLY A 128 8.35 0.05 -8.67
CA GLY A 128 8.39 0.67 -10.00
C GLY A 128 7.23 1.61 -10.34
N PHE A 129 6.25 1.77 -9.44
CA PHE A 129 5.15 2.70 -9.67
C PHE A 129 5.62 4.15 -9.59
N HIS A 130 5.27 4.93 -10.61
CA HIS A 130 5.61 6.33 -10.75
C HIS A 130 4.49 7.11 -11.45
N VAL A 131 4.32 8.38 -11.06
CA VAL A 131 3.34 9.29 -11.63
C VAL A 131 3.98 10.65 -11.91
N SER A 132 3.94 11.08 -13.17
CA SER A 132 4.41 12.40 -13.58
C SER A 132 3.44 13.53 -13.17
N GLY A 133 4.00 14.70 -12.88
CA GLY A 133 3.23 15.89 -12.49
C GLY A 133 2.44 15.71 -11.19
N ALA A 134 2.98 14.94 -10.24
CA ALA A 134 2.46 14.73 -8.89
C ALA A 134 3.62 14.49 -7.88
N PRO A 135 4.55 15.45 -7.72
CA PRO A 135 5.75 15.27 -6.90
C PRO A 135 5.43 15.00 -5.42
N ASP A 136 4.45 15.71 -4.85
CA ASP A 136 4.06 15.54 -3.45
C ASP A 136 3.49 14.15 -3.17
N PHE A 137 2.74 13.59 -4.14
CA PHE A 137 2.29 12.20 -4.06
C PHE A 137 3.47 11.22 -4.08
N MET A 138 4.45 11.44 -4.97
CA MET A 138 5.62 10.58 -5.06
C MET A 138 6.45 10.60 -3.78
N HIS A 139 6.65 11.80 -3.21
CA HIS A 139 7.33 11.94 -1.92
C HIS A 139 6.59 11.19 -0.81
N TRP A 140 5.26 11.39 -0.70
CA TRP A 140 4.44 10.65 0.24
C TRP A 140 4.56 9.13 0.05
N LEU A 141 4.53 8.63 -1.19
CA LEU A 141 4.66 7.20 -1.47
C LEU A 141 6.02 6.64 -1.03
N ASP A 142 7.10 7.40 -1.23
CA ASP A 142 8.43 6.99 -0.79
C ASP A 142 8.54 6.92 0.74
N GLU A 143 7.88 7.84 1.46
CA GLU A 143 7.76 7.75 2.92
C GLU A 143 6.99 6.49 3.35
N GLN A 144 5.88 6.16 2.67
CA GLN A 144 5.10 4.95 2.94
C GLN A 144 5.92 3.68 2.69
N ARG A 145 6.68 3.63 1.59
CA ARG A 145 7.61 2.53 1.27
C ARG A 145 8.65 2.36 2.37
N ALA A 146 9.29 3.45 2.77
CA ALA A 146 10.34 3.43 3.79
C ALA A 146 9.79 3.02 5.17
N GLN A 147 8.61 3.53 5.56
CA GLN A 147 7.97 3.18 6.82
C GLN A 147 7.59 1.70 6.90
N LEU A 148 6.98 1.18 5.83
CA LEU A 148 6.55 -0.22 5.80
C LEU A 148 7.74 -1.17 5.81
N LEU A 149 8.78 -0.87 5.00
CA LEU A 149 10.01 -1.67 4.98
C LEU A 149 10.71 -1.68 6.35
N ARG A 150 10.81 -0.52 7.02
CA ARG A 150 11.35 -0.46 8.39
C ARG A 150 10.58 -1.35 9.35
N SER A 151 9.25 -1.33 9.27
CA SER A 151 8.37 -2.13 10.15
C SER A 151 8.53 -3.63 9.89
N VAL A 152 8.62 -4.05 8.63
CA VAL A 152 8.85 -5.45 8.24
C VAL A 152 10.22 -5.94 8.68
N ARG A 153 11.27 -5.12 8.53
CA ARG A 153 12.62 -5.46 9.03
C ARG A 153 12.63 -5.62 10.55
N ALA A 154 11.99 -4.69 11.27
CA ALA A 154 11.88 -4.77 12.72
C ALA A 154 11.15 -6.06 13.16
N ALA A 155 10.05 -6.41 12.48
CA ALA A 155 9.31 -7.65 12.73
C ALA A 155 10.14 -8.91 12.45
N ALA A 156 10.92 -8.94 11.37
CA ALA A 156 11.79 -10.07 11.05
C ALA A 156 12.87 -10.27 12.13
N TRP A 157 13.50 -9.19 12.58
CA TRP A 157 14.48 -9.24 13.65
C TRP A 157 13.87 -9.60 15.00
N GLN A 158 12.67 -9.12 15.29
CA GLN A 158 11.94 -9.53 16.50
C GLN A 158 11.64 -11.03 16.45
N ARG A 159 11.11 -11.52 15.34
CA ARG A 159 10.76 -12.93 15.19
C ARG A 159 11.98 -13.85 15.35
N ALA A 160 13.13 -13.45 14.81
CA ALA A 160 14.39 -14.17 14.98
C ALA A 160 14.81 -14.26 16.46
N ARG A 161 14.64 -13.18 17.25
CA ARG A 161 14.89 -13.20 18.69
C ARG A 161 13.90 -14.09 19.44
N ASP A 162 12.62 -14.06 19.08
CA ASP A 162 11.58 -14.87 19.71
C ASP A 162 11.77 -16.39 19.50
N LEU A 163 12.62 -16.78 18.53
CA LEU A 163 12.94 -18.17 18.18
C LEU A 163 14.32 -18.62 18.67
N GLU A 164 15.03 -17.81 19.44
CA GLU A 164 16.35 -18.15 19.97
C GLU A 164 16.32 -19.48 20.75
N GLY A 165 17.21 -20.41 20.38
CA GLY A 165 17.29 -21.75 20.96
C GLY A 165 16.27 -22.75 20.42
N SER A 166 15.50 -22.40 19.40
CA SER A 166 14.59 -23.32 18.69
C SER A 166 15.18 -23.82 17.37
N ASP A 167 14.64 -24.93 16.85
CA ASP A 167 15.01 -25.46 15.53
C ASP A 167 14.73 -24.48 14.37
N ALA A 168 13.91 -23.46 14.60
CA ALA A 168 13.53 -22.45 13.61
C ALA A 168 14.38 -21.16 13.68
N GLU A 169 15.31 -21.03 14.63
CA GLU A 169 16.14 -19.82 14.82
C GLU A 169 16.88 -19.44 13.53
N LEU A 170 17.58 -20.39 12.93
CA LEU A 170 18.43 -20.15 11.76
C LEU A 170 17.62 -19.61 10.58
N ALA A 171 16.48 -20.25 10.27
CA ALA A 171 15.62 -19.83 9.17
C ALA A 171 15.05 -18.42 9.40
N ALA A 172 14.70 -18.08 10.63
CA ALA A 172 14.21 -16.74 10.98
C ALA A 172 15.33 -15.68 10.88
N MET A 173 16.55 -16.01 11.31
CA MET A 173 17.71 -15.13 11.17
C MET A 173 18.09 -14.89 9.70
N GLU A 174 18.14 -15.94 8.87
CA GLU A 174 18.40 -15.82 7.44
C GLU A 174 17.37 -14.92 6.74
N ARG A 175 16.09 -15.06 7.13
CA ARG A 175 15.03 -14.20 6.63
C ARG A 175 15.25 -12.74 7.03
N ALA A 176 15.61 -12.50 8.29
CA ALA A 176 15.87 -11.15 8.79
C ALA A 176 17.05 -10.47 8.07
N VAL A 177 18.16 -11.19 7.86
CA VAL A 177 19.32 -10.68 7.11
C VAL A 177 18.98 -10.42 5.64
N ARG A 178 18.18 -11.27 5.00
CA ARG A 178 17.74 -11.05 3.61
C ARG A 178 16.91 -9.78 3.46
N LEU A 179 16.07 -9.48 4.45
CA LEU A 179 15.24 -8.27 4.46
C LEU A 179 16.03 -7.02 4.87
N ASP A 180 17.08 -7.18 5.68
CA ASP A 180 17.93 -6.11 6.18
C ASP A 180 19.44 -6.42 6.02
N PRO A 181 19.96 -6.46 4.78
CA PRO A 181 21.36 -6.88 4.54
C PRO A 181 22.40 -5.95 5.18
N GLY A 182 22.03 -4.70 5.47
CA GLY A 182 22.90 -3.72 6.13
C GLY A 182 23.03 -3.90 7.65
N ASN A 183 22.36 -4.89 8.24
CA ASN A 183 22.41 -5.14 9.68
C ASN A 183 23.64 -5.98 10.07
N GLU A 184 24.78 -5.31 10.25
CA GLU A 184 26.07 -5.98 10.54
C GLU A 184 26.07 -6.84 11.82
N PRO A 185 25.44 -6.46 12.95
CA PRO A 185 25.36 -7.33 14.13
C PRO A 185 24.61 -8.63 13.83
N GLY A 186 23.53 -8.54 13.07
CA GLY A 186 22.73 -9.68 12.65
C GLY A 186 23.47 -10.63 11.71
N ALA A 187 24.13 -10.09 10.69
CA ALA A 187 24.94 -10.87 9.75
C ALA A 187 26.10 -11.62 10.44
N ARG A 188 26.74 -11.01 11.44
CA ARG A 188 27.81 -11.65 12.22
C ARG A 188 27.35 -12.84 13.05
N ARG A 189 26.08 -12.85 13.48
CA ARG A 189 25.51 -13.96 14.27
C ARG A 189 25.25 -15.21 13.43
N LEU A 190 24.97 -15.07 12.12
CA LEU A 190 24.84 -16.21 11.19
C LEU A 190 26.17 -16.87 10.81
N MET A 191 27.29 -16.15 10.96
CA MET A 191 28.62 -16.63 10.58
C MET A 191 29.36 -17.38 11.70
N ARG A 192 28.75 -17.52 12.88
CA ARG A 192 29.30 -18.23 14.05
C ARG A 192 28.60 -19.55 14.24
#